data_AF-A0AAN6UH47-F1
#
_entry.id   AF-A0AAN6UH47-F1
#
_cell.length_a   1.000
_cell.length_b   1.000
_cell.length_c   1.000
_cell.angle_alpha   90.00
_cell.angle_beta   90.00
_cell.angle_gamma   90.00
#
_symmetry.space_group_name_H-M   'P 1'
#
loop_
_entity.id
_entity.type
_entity.pdbx_description
1 polymer ?
#
loop_
_entity_poly.entity_id
_entity_poly.type
_entity_poly.pdbx_seq_one_letter_code
_entity_poly.pdbx_strand_id
1 'polypeptide(L)'
;MPQQTPNPTSPSPDNQLETSLSLLRGSETIVPPPPFSFHPPPNPPASIIPHASRSRNRNRNNVLALIPTKNTHKAALIRAHLLQHKPADIRLQFRTFDADPGVGEQPYDSAGLQGAVNRCLDAARQAAAAGVDGAGADGVGWFLVGSVENYIARPGGRPWREWGGEGRPVDYGVVVFARVELDDAGAGGVWEWRVGLSEGVTVPVEYWRRAEADGFEDAEGRYGKRTVGEVLAASVRGPALDKADWHQVVAGKSRYALLKDAMEKVEVPWPTPEDGGLK
;
A
#
# COMPACT_ATOMS: atom_id res chain seq x y z
N MET A 1 11.58 56.75 34.96
CA MET A 1 10.71 55.62 34.57
C MET A 1 11.61 54.43 34.30
N PRO A 2 11.48 53.30 35.00
CA PRO A 2 12.30 52.13 34.74
C PRO A 2 11.86 51.47 33.43
N GLN A 3 12.81 51.23 32.52
CA GLN A 3 12.59 50.48 31.29
C GLN A 3 12.29 49.02 31.66
N GLN A 4 11.08 48.55 31.33
CA GLN A 4 10.77 47.12 31.35
C GLN A 4 11.53 46.44 30.22
N THR A 5 12.45 45.54 30.58
CA THR A 5 13.00 44.56 29.65
C THR A 5 11.87 43.60 29.23
N PRO A 6 11.72 43.29 27.93
CA PRO A 6 10.73 42.31 27.50
C PRO A 6 11.12 40.93 28.02
N ASN A 7 10.16 40.25 28.65
CA ASN A 7 10.30 38.86 29.06
C ASN A 7 10.67 38.00 27.83
N PRO A 8 11.58 37.03 27.97
CA PRO A 8 11.83 36.06 26.91
C PRO A 8 10.53 35.29 26.65
N THR A 9 10.01 35.40 25.44
CA THR A 9 8.92 34.56 24.93
C THR A 9 9.35 33.11 25.05
N SER A 10 8.63 32.34 25.88
CA SER A 10 8.74 30.89 25.91
C SER A 10 8.65 30.36 24.48
N PRO A 11 9.56 29.47 24.04
CA PRO A 11 9.49 28.90 22.70
C PRO A 11 8.14 28.20 22.52
N SER A 12 7.48 28.48 21.39
CA SER A 12 6.26 27.77 21.00
C SER A 12 6.52 26.27 21.01
N PRO A 13 5.60 25.43 21.52
CA PRO A 13 5.76 23.97 21.57
C PRO A 13 5.99 23.31 20.19
N ASP A 14 5.84 24.04 19.09
CA ASP A 14 6.15 23.58 17.73
C ASP A 14 7.66 23.61 17.37
N ASN A 15 8.53 24.22 18.18
CA ASN A 15 9.97 24.33 17.89
C ASN A 15 10.83 23.14 18.35
N GLN A 16 10.25 22.06 18.90
CA GLN A 16 11.05 21.01 19.57
C GLN A 16 11.63 19.93 18.64
N LEU A 17 11.19 19.85 17.38
CA LEU A 17 11.68 18.84 16.42
C LEU A 17 12.44 19.44 15.23
N GLU A 18 12.77 20.73 15.27
CA GLU A 18 13.51 21.35 14.18
C GLU A 18 14.85 20.64 13.96
N THR A 19 15.04 20.13 12.74
CA THR A 19 16.25 19.41 12.34
C THR A 19 16.77 19.92 11.01
N SER A 20 17.96 19.48 10.61
CA SER A 20 18.49 19.68 9.26
C SER A 20 18.54 18.36 8.50
N LEU A 21 18.50 18.42 7.17
CA LEU A 21 18.69 17.24 6.33
C LEU A 21 20.00 16.49 6.63
N SER A 22 21.05 17.20 7.03
CA SER A 22 22.34 16.57 7.34
C SER A 22 22.27 15.66 8.57
N LEU A 23 21.42 15.98 9.55
CA LEU A 23 21.23 15.16 10.74
C LEU A 23 20.33 13.95 10.48
N LEU A 24 19.39 14.06 9.55
CA LEU A 24 18.53 12.95 9.15
C LEU A 24 19.23 11.95 8.23
N ARG A 25 20.25 12.37 7.46
CA ARG A 25 20.87 11.50 6.46
C ARG A 25 21.54 10.29 7.10
N GLY A 26 21.09 9.10 6.73
CA GLY A 26 21.63 7.85 7.25
C GLY A 26 21.37 7.62 8.74
N SER A 27 20.42 8.36 9.35
CA SER A 27 20.07 8.16 10.76
C SER A 27 19.30 6.87 11.00
N GLU A 28 18.75 6.28 9.94
CA GLU A 28 17.89 5.11 9.99
C GLU A 28 18.46 3.94 9.19
N THR A 29 18.02 2.74 9.54
CA THR A 29 18.51 1.49 8.99
C THR A 29 17.41 0.74 8.27
N ILE A 30 17.79 0.05 7.20
CA ILE A 30 16.92 -0.91 6.52
C ILE A 30 16.93 -2.21 7.32
N VAL A 31 15.76 -2.76 7.57
CA VAL A 31 15.58 -4.03 8.28
C VAL A 31 14.85 -5.04 7.38
N PRO A 32 15.15 -6.34 7.50
CA PRO A 32 14.47 -7.36 6.70
C PRO A 32 12.96 -7.36 6.97
N PRO A 33 12.12 -7.81 6.01
CA PRO A 33 10.72 -8.06 6.30
C PRO A 33 10.62 -9.12 7.40
N PRO A 34 9.67 -8.98 8.32
CA PRO A 34 9.47 -9.97 9.38
C PRO A 34 8.88 -11.28 8.81
N PRO A 35 8.98 -12.40 9.55
CA PRO A 35 8.23 -13.61 9.22
C PRO A 35 6.74 -13.32 9.14
N PHE A 36 6.15 -13.53 7.97
CA PHE A 36 4.82 -13.02 7.66
C PHE A 36 3.90 -14.15 7.21
N SER A 37 2.81 -14.35 7.94
CA SER A 37 1.71 -15.24 7.58
C SER A 37 0.40 -14.46 7.60
N PHE A 38 0.12 -13.77 6.51
CA PHE A 38 -1.18 -13.13 6.29
C PHE A 38 -1.89 -13.85 5.16
N HIS A 39 -3.12 -14.24 5.43
CA HIS A 39 -3.98 -14.92 4.47
C HIS A 39 -5.19 -14.02 4.26
N PRO A 40 -5.28 -13.32 3.11
CA PRO A 40 -6.50 -12.63 2.72
C PRO A 40 -7.69 -13.62 2.73
N PRO A 41 -8.92 -13.12 2.91
CA PRO A 41 -10.09 -13.99 2.89
C PRO A 41 -10.18 -14.72 1.53
N PRO A 42 -10.37 -16.06 1.53
CA PRO A 42 -10.37 -16.84 0.31
C PRO A 42 -11.55 -16.50 -0.61
N ASN A 43 -12.69 -16.12 -0.02
CA ASN A 43 -13.90 -15.73 -0.74
C ASN A 43 -14.43 -14.41 -0.14
N PRO A 44 -14.11 -13.24 -0.72
CA PRO A 44 -14.76 -12.01 -0.34
C PRO A 44 -16.26 -12.05 -0.68
N PRO A 45 -17.09 -11.19 -0.06
CA PRO A 45 -18.54 -11.18 -0.25
C PRO A 45 -18.96 -11.20 -1.73
N ALA A 46 -20.00 -11.99 -2.07
CA ALA A 46 -20.52 -12.12 -3.44
C ALA A 46 -20.93 -10.78 -4.07
N SER A 47 -21.28 -9.77 -3.26
CA SER A 47 -21.60 -8.41 -3.68
C SER A 47 -20.42 -7.63 -4.29
N ILE A 48 -19.19 -8.12 -4.14
CA ILE A 48 -17.96 -7.51 -4.68
C ILE A 48 -17.59 -8.13 -6.04
N ILE A 49 -18.34 -9.15 -6.46
CA ILE A 49 -17.95 -10.00 -7.57
C ILE A 49 -18.54 -9.42 -8.86
N PRO A 50 -17.71 -9.21 -9.88
CA PRO A 50 -18.21 -8.71 -11.15
C PRO A 50 -19.14 -9.70 -11.79
N HIS A 51 -20.44 -9.41 -11.74
CA HIS A 51 -21.41 -10.00 -12.64
C HIS A 51 -21.21 -9.35 -14.00
N ALA A 52 -20.29 -9.90 -14.78
CA ALA A 52 -20.19 -9.53 -16.16
C ALA A 52 -21.45 -10.05 -16.86
N SER A 53 -22.24 -9.12 -17.46
CA SER A 53 -23.36 -9.49 -18.35
C SER A 53 -22.88 -10.60 -19.29
N ARG A 54 -23.71 -11.63 -19.49
CA ARG A 54 -23.43 -12.91 -20.17
C ARG A 54 -22.77 -12.74 -21.56
N SER A 55 -21.51 -12.33 -21.60
CA SER A 55 -20.72 -12.21 -22.82
C SER A 55 -20.19 -13.60 -23.12
N ARG A 56 -20.79 -14.24 -24.13
CA ARG A 56 -20.38 -15.56 -24.63
C ARG A 56 -18.98 -15.58 -25.26
N ASN A 57 -18.26 -14.44 -25.26
CA ASN A 57 -16.99 -14.25 -25.96
C ASN A 57 -15.82 -13.88 -25.02
N ARG A 58 -15.86 -14.27 -23.74
CA ARG A 58 -14.70 -14.07 -22.84
C ARG A 58 -13.52 -14.91 -23.30
N ASN A 59 -12.35 -14.27 -23.39
CA ASN A 59 -11.08 -14.94 -23.63
C ASN A 59 -10.28 -14.94 -22.33
N ARG A 60 -9.96 -16.13 -21.81
CA ARG A 60 -9.17 -16.30 -20.57
C ARG A 60 -7.75 -15.73 -20.68
N ASN A 61 -7.27 -15.47 -21.89
CA ASN A 61 -5.99 -14.81 -22.10
C ASN A 61 -6.10 -13.28 -22.07
N ASN A 62 -7.31 -12.72 -22.12
CA ASN A 62 -7.53 -11.29 -21.95
C ASN A 62 -7.71 -10.97 -20.45
N VAL A 63 -6.77 -10.21 -19.91
CA VAL A 63 -6.73 -9.82 -18.50
C VAL A 63 -6.88 -8.31 -18.37
N LEU A 64 -7.78 -7.88 -17.49
CA LEU A 64 -7.87 -6.50 -17.07
C LEU A 64 -7.10 -6.31 -15.75
N ALA A 65 -5.98 -5.61 -15.81
CA ALA A 65 -5.22 -5.19 -14.64
C ALA A 65 -5.85 -3.97 -13.97
N LEU A 66 -6.30 -4.12 -12.73
CA LEU A 66 -6.84 -3.05 -11.90
C LEU A 66 -5.75 -2.54 -10.94
N ILE A 67 -5.55 -1.23 -10.91
CA ILE A 67 -4.53 -0.58 -10.08
C ILE A 67 -5.24 0.43 -9.15
N PRO A 68 -5.46 0.09 -7.87
CA PRO A 68 -6.29 0.86 -6.94
C PRO A 68 -5.51 1.97 -6.22
N THR A 69 -4.89 2.89 -6.96
CA THR A 69 -4.14 4.00 -6.37
C THR A 69 -4.15 5.28 -7.20
N LYS A 70 -4.29 6.42 -6.54
CA LYS A 70 -4.05 7.76 -7.10
C LYS A 70 -2.56 8.10 -7.25
N ASN A 71 -1.68 7.37 -6.57
CA ASN A 71 -0.26 7.66 -6.59
C ASN A 71 0.36 7.17 -7.92
N THR A 72 0.69 8.12 -8.79
CA THR A 72 1.20 7.83 -10.14
C THR A 72 2.49 7.03 -10.14
N HIS A 73 3.37 7.21 -9.14
CA HIS A 73 4.58 6.41 -8.99
C HIS A 73 4.27 4.96 -8.63
N LYS A 74 3.38 4.71 -7.65
CA LYS A 74 2.92 3.35 -7.30
C LYS A 74 2.25 2.67 -8.49
N ALA A 75 1.37 3.39 -9.20
CA ALA A 75 0.69 2.86 -10.38
C ALA A 75 1.69 2.51 -11.51
N ALA A 76 2.68 3.37 -11.74
CA ALA A 76 3.74 3.11 -12.71
C ALA A 76 4.60 1.89 -12.34
N LEU A 77 4.95 1.71 -11.06
CA LEU A 77 5.68 0.54 -10.58
C LEU A 77 4.91 -0.76 -10.84
N ILE A 78 3.65 -0.82 -10.43
CA ILE A 78 2.79 -2.00 -10.64
C ILE A 78 2.67 -2.30 -12.14
N ARG A 79 2.40 -1.27 -12.96
CA ARG A 79 2.26 -1.43 -14.41
C ARG A 79 3.54 -1.96 -15.06
N ALA A 80 4.70 -1.43 -14.68
CA ALA A 80 5.99 -1.86 -15.20
C ALA A 80 6.28 -3.31 -14.84
N HIS A 81 6.08 -3.69 -13.57
CA HIS A 81 6.30 -5.06 -13.09
C HIS A 81 5.38 -6.06 -13.82
N LEU A 82 4.08 -5.74 -13.93
CA LEU A 82 3.13 -6.59 -14.66
C LEU A 82 3.50 -6.76 -16.14
N LEU A 83 3.96 -5.70 -16.83
CA LEU A 83 4.40 -5.81 -18.23
C LEU A 83 5.66 -6.66 -18.38
N GLN A 84 6.61 -6.54 -17.45
CA GLN A 84 7.88 -7.27 -17.48
C GLN A 84 7.68 -8.78 -17.26
N HIS A 85 6.71 -9.17 -16.43
CA HIS A 85 6.49 -10.56 -16.03
C HIS A 85 5.28 -11.22 -16.71
N LYS A 86 4.63 -10.51 -17.64
CA LYS A 86 3.44 -11.00 -18.35
C LYS A 86 3.79 -12.23 -19.22
N PRO A 87 3.05 -13.35 -19.11
CA PRO A 87 3.17 -14.45 -20.05
C PRO A 87 2.90 -14.01 -21.50
N ALA A 88 3.50 -14.71 -22.47
CA ALA A 88 3.48 -14.31 -23.88
C ALA A 88 2.07 -14.32 -24.48
N ASP A 89 1.24 -15.26 -24.06
CA ASP A 89 -0.13 -15.49 -24.51
C ASP A 89 -1.17 -14.57 -23.87
N ILE A 90 -0.83 -13.90 -22.76
CA ILE A 90 -1.72 -12.95 -22.07
C ILE A 90 -1.77 -11.61 -22.80
N ARG A 91 -2.99 -11.10 -23.04
CA ARG A 91 -3.28 -9.73 -23.46
C ARG A 91 -3.69 -8.93 -22.23
N LEU A 92 -2.91 -7.92 -21.89
CA LEU A 92 -3.09 -7.13 -20.67
C LEU A 92 -3.61 -5.73 -20.98
N GLN A 93 -4.70 -5.35 -20.34
CA GLN A 93 -5.23 -3.99 -20.34
C GLN A 93 -5.11 -3.39 -18.93
N PHE A 94 -4.96 -2.07 -18.81
CA PHE A 94 -4.80 -1.41 -17.51
C PHE A 94 -5.93 -0.45 -17.22
N ARG A 95 -6.42 -0.47 -15.99
CA ARG A 95 -7.33 0.53 -15.43
C ARG A 95 -6.89 0.93 -14.04
N THR A 96 -6.83 2.23 -13.81
CA THR A 96 -6.53 2.80 -12.51
C THR A 96 -7.85 3.18 -11.84
N PHE A 97 -8.00 2.83 -10.58
CA PHE A 97 -9.17 3.19 -9.77
C PHE A 97 -8.74 4.09 -8.63
N ASP A 98 -9.60 5.05 -8.34
CA ASP A 98 -9.57 5.75 -7.07
C ASP A 98 -10.25 4.88 -6.02
N ALA A 99 -9.51 3.90 -5.51
CA ALA A 99 -10.03 3.00 -4.49
C ALA A 99 -9.86 3.64 -3.11
N ASP A 100 -10.95 3.65 -2.35
CA ASP A 100 -10.91 3.99 -0.94
C ASP A 100 -10.33 2.77 -0.20
N PRO A 101 -9.17 2.90 0.46
CA PRO A 101 -8.61 1.81 1.24
C PRO A 101 -9.46 1.43 2.47
N GLY A 102 -10.41 2.27 2.88
CA GLY A 102 -11.14 2.15 4.13
C GLY A 102 -10.23 2.24 5.36
N VAL A 103 -9.01 2.74 5.17
CA VAL A 103 -7.98 2.98 6.18
C VAL A 103 -7.38 4.37 5.98
N GLY A 104 -7.03 5.08 7.05
CA GLY A 104 -6.46 6.43 6.93
C GLY A 104 -5.07 6.45 6.28
N GLU A 105 -4.55 7.66 5.99
CA GLU A 105 -3.31 7.83 5.22
C GLU A 105 -2.05 7.25 5.88
N GLN A 106 -2.05 7.13 7.22
CA GLN A 106 -0.99 6.49 7.99
C GLN A 106 -1.54 5.26 8.73
N PRO A 107 -1.65 4.09 8.08
CA PRO A 107 -2.07 2.88 8.76
C PRO A 107 -0.96 2.35 9.67
N TYR A 108 -1.36 1.77 10.80
CA TYR A 108 -0.48 1.11 11.76
C TYR A 108 -0.72 -0.40 11.80
N ASP A 109 0.36 -1.16 11.99
CA ASP A 109 0.33 -2.61 12.19
C ASP A 109 -0.49 -3.35 11.11
N SER A 110 -1.40 -4.24 11.52
CA SER A 110 -2.23 -5.04 10.59
C SER A 110 -3.19 -4.21 9.73
N ALA A 111 -3.42 -2.94 10.08
CA ALA A 111 -4.32 -2.07 9.34
C ALA A 111 -3.78 -1.76 7.93
N GLY A 112 -2.45 -1.72 7.76
CA GLY A 112 -1.82 -1.54 6.45
C GLY A 112 -2.10 -2.70 5.50
N LEU A 113 -2.01 -3.93 6.02
CA LEU A 113 -2.31 -5.15 5.29
C LEU A 113 -3.77 -5.20 4.87
N GLN A 114 -4.66 -4.87 5.82
CA GLN A 114 -6.10 -4.80 5.57
C GLN A 114 -6.42 -3.76 4.51
N GLY A 115 -5.80 -2.58 4.57
CA GLY A 115 -5.94 -1.53 3.58
C GLY A 115 -5.58 -1.97 2.17
N ALA A 116 -4.45 -2.67 2.00
CA ALA A 116 -4.03 -3.17 0.69
C ALA A 116 -5.02 -4.19 0.10
N VAL A 117 -5.57 -5.09 0.91
CA VAL A 117 -6.61 -6.04 0.49
C VAL A 117 -7.93 -5.33 0.18
N ASN A 118 -8.36 -4.41 1.04
CA ASN A 118 -9.59 -3.63 0.83
C ASN A 118 -9.54 -2.86 -0.48
N ARG A 119 -8.39 -2.24 -0.82
CA ARG A 119 -8.16 -1.59 -2.12
C ARG A 119 -8.37 -2.57 -3.28
N CYS A 120 -7.90 -3.81 -3.17
CA CYS A 120 -8.11 -4.81 -4.21
C CYS A 120 -9.58 -5.17 -4.39
N LEU A 121 -10.28 -5.39 -3.27
CA LEU A 121 -11.70 -5.70 -3.26
C LEU A 121 -12.53 -4.55 -3.84
N ASP A 122 -12.23 -3.31 -3.44
CA ASP A 122 -12.94 -2.14 -3.91
C ASP A 122 -12.72 -1.88 -5.40
N ALA A 123 -11.49 -2.04 -5.92
CA ALA A 123 -11.27 -1.93 -7.36
C ALA A 123 -12.04 -2.98 -8.17
N ALA A 124 -12.08 -4.23 -7.70
CA ALA A 124 -12.90 -5.27 -8.36
C ALA A 124 -14.39 -4.90 -8.33
N ARG A 125 -14.89 -4.39 -7.20
CA ARG A 125 -16.26 -3.89 -7.06
C ARG A 125 -16.57 -2.71 -7.98
N GLN A 126 -15.65 -1.76 -8.12
CA GLN A 126 -15.83 -0.61 -9.01
C GLN A 126 -15.81 -1.04 -10.48
N ALA A 127 -14.89 -1.94 -10.86
CA ALA A 127 -14.84 -2.51 -12.20
C ALA A 127 -16.10 -3.31 -12.53
N ALA A 128 -16.63 -4.06 -11.56
CA ALA A 128 -17.92 -4.74 -11.66
C ALA A 128 -19.08 -3.77 -11.92
N ALA A 129 -19.17 -2.71 -11.11
CA ALA A 129 -20.26 -1.74 -11.19
C ALA A 129 -20.23 -0.91 -12.49
N ALA A 130 -19.04 -0.66 -13.04
CA ALA A 130 -18.89 0.00 -14.35
C ALA A 130 -19.39 -0.87 -15.52
N GLY A 131 -19.59 -2.17 -15.29
CA GLY A 131 -19.93 -3.14 -16.32
C GLY A 131 -18.75 -3.45 -17.24
N VAL A 132 -18.90 -4.55 -17.98
CA VAL A 132 -17.86 -5.04 -18.91
C VAL A 132 -17.50 -3.95 -19.93
N ASP A 133 -18.49 -3.28 -20.51
CA ASP A 133 -18.24 -2.26 -21.54
C ASP A 133 -17.70 -0.95 -20.95
N GLY A 134 -18.19 -0.53 -19.78
CA GLY A 134 -17.75 0.71 -19.12
C GLY A 134 -16.34 0.64 -18.52
N ALA A 135 -15.89 -0.56 -18.13
CA ALA A 135 -14.50 -0.81 -17.74
C ALA A 135 -13.56 -1.01 -18.95
N GLY A 136 -14.09 -1.16 -20.17
CA GLY A 136 -13.34 -1.62 -21.34
C GLY A 136 -12.94 -3.09 -21.27
N ALA A 137 -13.67 -3.88 -20.50
CA ALA A 137 -13.42 -5.29 -20.23
C ALA A 137 -14.07 -6.24 -21.27
N ASP A 138 -14.46 -5.76 -22.46
CA ASP A 138 -15.06 -6.64 -23.46
C ASP A 138 -14.10 -7.78 -23.84
N GLY A 139 -14.63 -9.00 -23.81
CA GLY A 139 -13.87 -10.22 -23.99
C GLY A 139 -12.82 -10.53 -22.91
N VAL A 140 -12.80 -9.85 -21.75
CA VAL A 140 -11.90 -10.16 -20.62
C VAL A 140 -12.41 -11.38 -19.85
N GLY A 141 -11.50 -12.32 -19.57
CA GLY A 141 -11.80 -13.49 -18.74
C GLY A 141 -11.47 -13.31 -17.26
N TRP A 142 -10.50 -12.45 -16.94
CA TRP A 142 -9.95 -12.30 -15.59
C TRP A 142 -9.70 -10.85 -15.21
N PHE A 143 -9.93 -10.52 -13.95
CA PHE A 143 -9.29 -9.34 -13.36
C PHE A 143 -8.03 -9.76 -12.62
N LEU A 144 -6.99 -8.93 -12.75
CA LEU A 144 -5.77 -9.00 -11.97
C LEU A 144 -5.61 -7.68 -11.23
N VAL A 145 -5.66 -7.70 -9.90
CA VAL A 145 -5.57 -6.49 -9.09
C VAL A 145 -4.20 -6.42 -8.45
N GLY A 146 -3.48 -5.32 -8.68
CA GLY A 146 -2.17 -5.08 -8.06
C GLY A 146 -2.24 -3.87 -7.15
N SER A 147 -1.97 -4.03 -5.86
CA SER A 147 -2.06 -2.98 -4.84
C SER A 147 -0.79 -2.90 -4.02
N VAL A 148 -0.38 -1.68 -3.65
CA VAL A 148 0.71 -1.46 -2.70
C VAL A 148 0.38 -0.41 -1.67
N GLU A 149 0.57 -0.74 -0.40
CA GLU A 149 0.34 0.14 0.74
C GLU A 149 1.59 0.21 1.61
N ASN A 150 1.78 1.31 2.33
CA ASN A 150 2.83 1.40 3.34
C ASN A 150 2.17 1.52 4.70
N TYR A 151 2.84 1.05 5.74
CA TYR A 151 2.33 1.12 7.10
C TYR A 151 3.46 1.15 8.11
N ILE A 152 3.19 1.70 9.29
CA ILE A 152 4.15 1.68 10.39
C ILE A 152 3.82 0.51 11.31
N ALA A 153 4.75 -0.43 11.46
CA ALA A 153 4.74 -1.41 12.52
C ALA A 153 5.22 -0.75 13.81
N ARG A 154 4.38 -0.75 14.85
CA ARG A 154 4.69 -0.11 16.14
C ARG A 154 5.48 -1.04 17.06
N PRO A 155 6.38 -0.50 17.90
CA PRO A 155 7.01 -1.26 18.97
C PRO A 155 5.97 -1.93 19.87
N GLY A 156 6.09 -3.24 20.03
CA GLY A 156 5.24 -4.02 20.95
C GLY A 156 3.81 -4.29 20.48
N GLY A 157 3.43 -3.80 19.28
CA GLY A 157 2.19 -4.19 18.60
C GLY A 157 2.18 -5.67 18.22
N ARG A 158 1.02 -6.20 17.80
CA ARG A 158 1.01 -7.47 17.07
C ARG A 158 1.11 -7.16 15.58
N PRO A 159 2.04 -7.78 14.83
CA PRO A 159 2.81 -8.99 15.21
C PRO A 159 4.24 -8.69 15.70
N TRP A 160 4.58 -7.43 16.01
CA TRP A 160 5.92 -7.02 16.47
C TRP A 160 6.50 -7.86 17.62
N ARG A 161 5.68 -8.26 18.60
CA ARG A 161 6.10 -9.16 19.70
C ARG A 161 6.57 -10.54 19.21
N GLU A 162 6.04 -11.00 18.08
CA GLU A 162 6.38 -12.27 17.43
C GLU A 162 7.59 -12.11 16.49
N TRP A 163 8.00 -10.87 16.19
CA TRP A 163 9.03 -10.52 15.20
C TRP A 163 10.37 -10.08 15.79
N GLY A 164 10.49 -10.01 17.12
CA GLY A 164 11.77 -9.80 17.82
C GLY A 164 12.44 -8.44 17.60
N GLY A 165 11.72 -7.45 17.07
CA GLY A 165 12.30 -6.16 16.69
C GLY A 165 12.71 -5.27 17.88
N GLU A 166 13.82 -4.55 17.71
CA GLU A 166 14.56 -3.74 18.70
C GLU A 166 13.81 -2.46 19.18
N GLY A 167 12.53 -2.56 19.51
CA GLY A 167 11.80 -1.49 20.21
C GLY A 167 11.58 -0.19 19.42
N ARG A 168 11.82 -0.16 18.10
CA ARG A 168 11.64 1.01 17.24
C ARG A 168 10.52 0.82 16.20
N PRO A 169 9.76 1.87 15.86
CA PRO A 169 8.78 1.82 14.77
C PRO A 169 9.50 1.59 13.43
N VAL A 170 8.85 0.87 12.51
CA VAL A 170 9.38 0.58 11.17
C VAL A 170 8.31 0.81 10.11
N ASP A 171 8.63 1.55 9.05
CA ASP A 171 7.77 1.71 7.86
C ASP A 171 8.05 0.56 6.90
N TYR A 172 7.03 -0.27 6.66
CA TYR A 172 7.06 -1.38 5.69
C TYR A 172 6.08 -1.11 4.55
N GLY A 173 6.41 -1.63 3.37
CA GLY A 173 5.49 -1.76 2.25
C GLY A 173 4.84 -3.14 2.20
N VAL A 174 3.57 -3.21 1.87
CA VAL A 174 2.86 -4.44 1.49
C VAL A 174 2.55 -4.42 0.00
N VAL A 175 2.79 -5.54 -0.66
CA VAL A 175 2.45 -5.79 -2.06
C VAL A 175 1.40 -6.88 -2.11
N VAL A 176 0.30 -6.62 -2.81
CA VAL A 176 -0.78 -7.59 -3.04
C VAL A 176 -1.03 -7.71 -4.53
N PHE A 177 -0.95 -8.94 -5.04
CA PHE A 177 -1.54 -9.32 -6.32
C PHE A 177 -2.70 -10.27 -6.09
N ALA A 178 -3.81 -10.02 -6.76
CA ALA A 178 -5.01 -10.83 -6.65
C ALA A 178 -5.59 -11.11 -8.03
N ARG A 179 -5.78 -12.39 -8.35
CA ARG A 179 -6.51 -12.81 -9.55
C ARG A 179 -7.94 -13.18 -9.15
N VAL A 180 -8.91 -12.74 -9.93
CA VAL A 180 -10.32 -13.11 -9.75
C VAL A 180 -10.94 -13.53 -11.08
N GLU A 181 -11.58 -14.71 -11.07
CA GLU A 181 -12.36 -15.21 -12.19
C GLU A 181 -13.67 -14.45 -12.32
N LEU A 182 -14.02 -14.05 -13.54
CA LEU A 182 -15.33 -13.51 -13.83
C LEU A 182 -16.29 -14.68 -14.08
N ASP A 183 -17.18 -14.96 -13.11
CA ASP A 183 -18.20 -16.02 -13.22
C ASP A 183 -19.54 -15.47 -13.73
N ASP A 184 -20.23 -16.26 -14.56
CA ASP A 184 -21.56 -15.99 -15.12
C ASP A 184 -22.70 -16.30 -14.13
N ALA A 185 -22.46 -17.11 -13.10
CA ALA A 185 -23.48 -17.59 -12.17
C ALA A 185 -23.55 -16.80 -10.85
N GLY A 186 -22.65 -15.83 -10.64
CA GLY A 186 -22.64 -15.01 -9.44
C GLY A 186 -22.29 -15.76 -8.15
N ALA A 187 -21.61 -16.90 -8.27
CA ALA A 187 -21.38 -17.82 -7.17
C ALA A 187 -20.26 -17.40 -6.20
N GLY A 188 -19.44 -16.40 -6.56
CA GLY A 188 -18.12 -16.35 -5.96
C GLY A 188 -17.03 -16.53 -7.01
N GLY A 189 -16.63 -15.52 -7.76
CA GLY A 189 -15.37 -15.61 -8.52
C GLY A 189 -14.26 -16.07 -7.56
N VAL A 190 -13.48 -17.08 -7.94
CA VAL A 190 -12.41 -17.62 -7.09
C VAL A 190 -11.29 -16.60 -7.02
N TRP A 191 -10.88 -16.23 -5.80
CA TRP A 191 -9.78 -15.32 -5.57
C TRP A 191 -8.49 -16.09 -5.29
N GLU A 192 -7.46 -15.76 -6.05
CA GLU A 192 -6.11 -16.20 -5.76
C GLU A 192 -5.26 -15.01 -5.36
N TRP A 193 -4.75 -15.05 -4.13
CA TRP A 193 -3.98 -13.98 -3.53
C TRP A 193 -2.49 -14.34 -3.48
N ARG A 194 -1.64 -13.35 -3.74
CA ARG A 194 -0.21 -13.37 -3.49
C ARG A 194 0.15 -12.08 -2.76
N VAL A 195 0.74 -12.22 -1.58
CA VAL A 195 1.05 -11.10 -0.69
C VAL A 195 2.50 -11.19 -0.25
N GLY A 196 3.19 -10.05 -0.24
CA GLY A 196 4.54 -9.94 0.30
C GLY A 196 4.77 -8.61 1.01
N LEU A 197 5.84 -8.58 1.79
CA LEU A 197 6.31 -7.38 2.48
C LEU A 197 7.65 -6.93 1.91
N SER A 198 7.86 -5.63 1.84
CA SER A 198 9.18 -5.06 1.58
C SER A 198 10.09 -5.19 2.80
N GLU A 199 11.39 -5.01 2.57
CA GLU A 199 12.26 -4.55 3.66
C GLU A 199 11.68 -3.26 4.25
N GLY A 200 11.86 -3.08 5.55
CA GLY A 200 11.38 -1.91 6.28
C GLY A 200 12.48 -0.89 6.51
N VAL A 201 12.11 0.36 6.80
CA VAL A 201 13.03 1.38 7.28
C VAL A 201 12.63 1.78 8.69
N THR A 202 13.59 1.74 9.62
CA THR A 202 13.36 2.24 10.97
C THR A 202 12.94 3.70 10.92
N VAL A 203 11.99 4.06 11.77
CA VAL A 203 11.42 5.40 11.82
C VAL A 203 12.09 6.20 12.96
N PRO A 204 12.47 7.46 12.73
CA PRO A 204 12.91 8.36 13.80
C PRO A 204 11.83 8.48 14.89
N VAL A 205 12.17 8.05 16.12
CA VAL A 205 11.19 7.80 17.19
C VAL A 205 10.43 9.07 17.59
N GLU A 206 11.11 10.20 17.60
CA GLU A 206 10.56 11.49 18.02
C GLU A 206 9.47 11.99 17.06
N TYR A 207 9.64 11.73 15.76
CA TYR A 207 8.71 12.14 14.72
C TYR A 207 7.51 11.21 14.66
N TRP A 208 7.71 9.91 14.88
CA TRP A 208 6.61 8.96 15.09
C TRP A 208 5.77 9.33 16.32
N ARG A 209 6.41 9.60 17.46
CA ARG A 209 5.71 10.03 18.68
C ARG A 209 4.91 11.31 18.47
N ARG A 210 5.44 12.29 17.71
CA ARG A 210 4.68 13.50 17.38
C ARG A 210 3.51 13.21 16.45
N ALA A 211 3.68 12.35 15.45
CA ALA A 211 2.57 11.91 14.59
C ALA A 211 1.45 11.23 15.40
N GLU A 212 1.79 10.37 16.37
CA GLU A 212 0.80 9.79 17.29
C GLU A 212 0.16 10.83 18.22
N ALA A 213 0.94 11.78 18.72
CA ALA A 213 0.43 12.84 19.60
C ALA A 213 -0.56 13.78 18.89
N ASP A 214 -0.43 13.94 17.57
CA ASP A 214 -1.40 14.69 16.74
C ASP A 214 -2.74 13.93 16.60
N GLY A 215 -2.79 12.65 17.00
CA GLY A 215 -4.00 11.84 17.18
C GLY A 215 -4.33 10.90 16.03
N PHE A 216 -5.46 10.21 16.16
CA PHE A 216 -5.91 9.15 15.26
C PHE A 216 -7.27 9.44 14.63
N GLU A 217 -7.50 8.94 13.43
CA GLU A 217 -8.77 9.07 12.71
C GLU A 217 -9.85 8.11 13.26
N ASP A 218 -9.43 6.98 13.83
CA ASP A 218 -10.30 5.99 14.47
C ASP A 218 -10.10 5.93 15.99
N ALA A 219 -11.13 5.43 16.69
CA ALA A 219 -11.10 5.28 18.15
C ALA A 219 -10.10 4.21 18.60
N GLU A 220 -9.81 3.22 17.74
CA GLU A 220 -8.88 2.13 18.00
C GLU A 220 -7.41 2.51 17.76
N GLY A 221 -7.14 3.71 17.24
CA GLY A 221 -5.78 4.20 17.02
C GLY A 221 -4.99 3.41 15.98
N ARG A 222 -5.66 2.98 14.90
CA ARG A 222 -5.07 2.23 13.78
C ARG A 222 -4.69 3.14 12.61
N TYR A 223 -5.22 4.35 12.54
CA TYR A 223 -4.90 5.31 11.48
C TYR A 223 -4.50 6.66 12.06
N GLY A 224 -3.27 7.11 11.80
CA GLY A 224 -2.80 8.42 12.24
C GLY A 224 -3.44 9.54 11.45
N LYS A 225 -3.80 10.65 12.10
CA LYS A 225 -4.29 11.87 11.44
C LYS A 225 -3.22 12.58 10.61
N ARG A 226 -1.95 12.33 10.95
CA ARG A 226 -0.78 12.83 10.22
C ARG A 226 0.19 11.69 10.00
N THR A 227 0.80 11.70 8.82
CA THR A 227 1.84 10.73 8.49
C THR A 227 3.18 11.15 9.11
N VAL A 228 4.06 10.18 9.35
CA VAL A 228 5.43 10.48 9.82
C VAL A 228 6.19 11.31 8.78
N GLY A 229 5.96 11.06 7.49
CA GLY A 229 6.56 11.84 6.41
C GLY A 229 6.16 13.32 6.46
N GLU A 230 4.92 13.63 6.85
CA GLU A 230 4.46 15.01 7.02
C GLU A 230 5.06 15.70 8.23
N VAL A 231 5.22 14.97 9.34
CA VAL A 231 5.89 15.50 10.52
C VAL A 231 7.37 15.77 10.20
N LEU A 232 8.06 14.80 9.59
CA LEU A 232 9.46 14.97 9.16
C LEU A 232 9.62 16.16 8.20
N ALA A 233 8.80 16.24 7.15
CA ALA A 233 8.92 17.30 6.15
C ALA A 233 8.64 18.69 6.73
N ALA A 234 7.72 18.80 7.70
CA ALA A 234 7.44 20.06 8.39
C ALA A 234 8.56 20.48 9.35
N SER A 235 9.36 19.53 9.84
CA SER A 235 10.41 19.76 10.84
C SER A 235 11.80 20.02 10.25
N VAL A 236 12.02 19.76 8.95
CA VAL A 236 13.30 19.99 8.29
C VAL A 236 13.48 21.45 7.90
N ARG A 237 14.55 22.08 8.40
CA ARG A 237 15.04 23.37 7.91
C ARG A 237 15.94 23.16 6.68
N GLY A 238 15.67 23.89 5.60
CA GLY A 238 16.48 23.87 4.38
C GLY A 238 15.73 23.33 3.17
N PRO A 239 16.39 22.57 2.26
CA PRO A 239 15.74 22.01 1.08
C PRO A 239 14.54 21.13 1.47
N ALA A 240 13.47 21.19 0.68
CA ALA A 240 12.26 20.44 0.94
C ALA A 240 12.55 18.93 0.97
N LEU A 241 12.13 18.26 2.05
CA LEU A 241 12.09 16.81 2.14
C LEU A 241 10.83 16.29 1.43
N ASP A 242 10.97 15.28 0.59
CA ASP A 242 9.81 14.59 0.03
C ASP A 242 9.13 13.75 1.13
N LYS A 243 7.95 14.20 1.58
CA LYS A 243 7.14 13.49 2.57
C LYS A 243 6.72 12.08 2.13
N ALA A 244 6.69 11.81 0.83
CA ALA A 244 6.33 10.50 0.27
C ALA A 244 7.56 9.58 0.09
N ASP A 245 8.78 10.11 0.13
CA ASP A 245 10.01 9.33 -0.09
C ASP A 245 11.16 9.70 0.87
N TRP A 246 10.82 10.09 2.10
CA TRP A 246 11.80 10.44 3.13
C TRP A 246 12.82 9.34 3.45
N HIS A 247 12.49 8.08 3.13
CA HIS A 247 13.34 6.88 3.19
C HIS A 247 14.68 7.08 2.49
N GLN A 248 14.66 7.73 1.31
CA GLN A 248 15.86 8.00 0.53
C GLN A 248 16.87 8.86 1.29
N VAL A 249 16.37 9.78 2.14
CA VAL A 249 17.23 10.62 2.97
C VAL A 249 17.70 9.84 4.19
N VAL A 250 16.78 9.22 4.93
CA VAL A 250 17.12 8.67 6.24
C VAL A 250 17.89 7.36 6.20
N ALA A 251 17.69 6.55 5.16
CA ALA A 251 18.25 5.20 5.05
C ALA A 251 18.98 4.96 3.72
N GLY A 252 19.05 5.98 2.85
CA GLY A 252 19.78 5.91 1.57
C GLY A 252 19.09 5.11 0.47
N LYS A 253 17.91 4.54 0.71
CA LYS A 253 17.13 3.76 -0.26
C LYS A 253 15.70 4.31 -0.35
N SER A 254 15.28 4.64 -1.56
CA SER A 254 13.92 5.10 -1.85
C SER A 254 12.88 4.04 -1.47
N ARG A 255 11.73 4.50 -0.96
CA ARG A 255 10.52 3.71 -0.76
C ARG A 255 10.11 2.98 -2.04
N TYR A 256 10.23 3.64 -3.18
CA TYR A 256 9.87 3.04 -4.47
C TYR A 256 10.80 1.89 -4.86
N ALA A 257 12.08 1.97 -4.47
CA ALA A 257 13.02 0.87 -4.66
C ALA A 257 12.70 -0.31 -3.72
N LEU A 258 12.39 -0.03 -2.45
CA LEU A 258 11.96 -1.05 -1.48
C LEU A 258 10.71 -1.80 -1.96
N LEU A 259 9.71 -1.07 -2.47
CA LEU A 259 8.49 -1.66 -3.02
C LEU A 259 8.77 -2.47 -4.29
N LYS A 260 9.64 -1.98 -5.17
CA LYS A 260 10.04 -2.72 -6.37
C LYS A 260 10.70 -4.05 -6.00
N ASP A 261 11.66 -4.04 -5.08
CA ASP A 261 12.34 -5.26 -4.62
C ASP A 261 11.38 -6.26 -3.97
N ALA A 262 10.31 -5.76 -3.32
CA ALA A 262 9.25 -6.60 -2.78
C ALA A 262 8.39 -7.23 -3.89
N MET A 263 8.00 -6.47 -4.91
CA MET A 263 7.22 -6.98 -6.05
C MET A 263 7.94 -8.11 -6.76
N GLU A 264 9.26 -8.01 -6.99
CA GLU A 264 10.04 -9.07 -7.64
C GLU A 264 10.07 -10.39 -6.85
N LYS A 265 9.74 -10.35 -5.55
CA LYS A 265 9.66 -11.55 -4.69
C LYS A 265 8.24 -12.11 -4.59
N VAL A 266 7.23 -11.39 -5.08
CA VAL A 266 5.83 -11.83 -5.04
C VAL A 266 5.44 -12.33 -6.41
N GLU A 267 5.09 -13.61 -6.49
CA GLU A 267 4.55 -14.19 -7.73
C GLU A 267 3.27 -13.46 -8.14
N VAL A 268 3.17 -13.11 -9.42
CA VAL A 268 1.91 -12.60 -9.98
C VAL A 268 1.05 -13.81 -10.35
N PRO A 269 -0.19 -13.93 -9.83
CA PRO A 269 -1.08 -15.05 -10.12
C PRO A 269 -1.67 -14.87 -11.54
N TRP A 270 -0.91 -15.23 -12.57
CA TRP A 270 -1.37 -15.17 -13.96
C TRP A 270 -2.38 -16.29 -14.27
N PRO A 271 -3.32 -16.10 -15.21
CA PRO A 271 -4.09 -17.19 -15.81
C PRO A 271 -3.15 -18.27 -16.41
N THR A 272 -3.47 -19.53 -16.19
CA THR A 272 -2.74 -20.68 -16.71
C THR A 272 -3.58 -21.41 -17.77
N PRO A 273 -2.97 -22.22 -18.66
CA PRO A 273 -3.73 -23.03 -19.62
C PRO A 273 -4.68 -24.03 -18.97
N GLU A 274 -4.35 -24.54 -17.77
CA GLU A 274 -5.19 -25.48 -17.01
C GLU A 274 -6.48 -24.82 -16.53
N ASP A 275 -6.45 -23.50 -16.29
CA ASP A 275 -7.65 -22.73 -16.02
C ASP A 275 -8.62 -22.72 -17.23
N GLY A 276 -8.21 -23.20 -18.42
CA GLY A 276 -9.06 -23.37 -19.60
C GLY A 276 -9.61 -24.79 -19.83
N GLY A 277 -9.26 -25.77 -18.99
CA GLY A 277 -9.65 -27.17 -19.15
C GLY A 277 -10.94 -27.52 -18.42
N LEU A 278 -11.97 -27.95 -19.17
CA LEU A 278 -13.15 -28.63 -18.64
C LEU A 278 -12.75 -29.83 -17.76
N LYS A 279 -13.32 -29.89 -16.55
CA LYS A 279 -13.94 -31.14 -16.09
C LYS A 279 -15.39 -31.15 -16.53
#